data_AF-A0A1H6V9H3-F1
#
_entry.id   AF-A0A1H6V9H3-F1
#
_cell.length_a   1.000
_cell.length_b   1.000
_cell.length_c   1.000
_cell.angle_alpha   90.00
_cell.angle_beta   90.00
_cell.angle_gamma   90.00
#
_symmetry.space_group_name_H-M   'P 1'
#
loop_
_entity.id
_entity.type
_entity.pdbx_description
1 polymer ?
#
loop_
_entity_poly.entity_id
_entity_poly.type
_entity_poly.pdbx_seq_one_letter_code
_entity_poly.pdbx_strand_id
1 'polypeptide(L)'
;MTDRIFHKVVWDFFEDLSEDKQEFNKEVIAKQIRNFGNADNWDPNEIIIDQPEVVFCYQAILFSKDDKYDNEEIIKIITFPPFEEMGEEEERYVGIIHATLKADNNQNFPALELLYKLHKQFLNKDTPAKLYLDGLEKNEKPKDKYDYYVHIDFD
;
A
#
# COMPACT_ATOMS: atom_id res chain seq x y z
N MET A 1 3.11 -22.17 -0.02
CA MET A 1 3.49 -20.97 -0.77
C MET A 1 2.24 -20.11 -0.73
N THR A 2 2.27 -18.98 -0.04
CA THR A 2 1.08 -18.14 0.10
C THR A 2 0.92 -17.39 -1.21
N ASP A 3 -0.17 -17.62 -1.95
CA ASP A 3 -0.49 -16.93 -3.21
C ASP A 3 -0.90 -15.48 -2.90
N ARG A 4 0.07 -14.65 -2.51
CA ARG A 4 -0.13 -13.22 -2.31
C ARG A 4 0.01 -12.49 -3.64
N ILE A 5 -0.91 -11.56 -3.92
CA ILE A 5 -0.78 -10.67 -5.07
C ILE A 5 0.45 -9.79 -4.84
N PHE A 6 1.20 -9.48 -5.90
CA PHE A 6 2.44 -8.68 -5.84
C PHE A 6 3.60 -9.28 -5.03
N HIS A 7 3.55 -10.53 -4.57
CA HIS A 7 4.63 -11.12 -3.77
C HIS A 7 6.00 -11.23 -4.48
N LYS A 8 6.04 -11.02 -5.81
CA LYS A 8 7.26 -10.99 -6.64
C LYS A 8 7.49 -9.63 -7.30
N VAL A 9 6.76 -8.60 -6.88
CA VAL A 9 6.88 -7.24 -7.40
C VAL A 9 7.53 -6.40 -6.31
N VAL A 10 8.70 -5.83 -6.61
CA VAL A 10 9.40 -4.95 -5.69
C VAL A 10 8.91 -3.52 -5.90
N TRP A 11 8.34 -2.92 -4.86
CA TRP A 11 7.93 -1.52 -4.88
C TRP A 11 8.19 -0.87 -3.52
N ASP A 12 8.60 0.40 -3.54
CA ASP A 12 8.81 1.22 -2.35
C ASP A 12 7.82 2.39 -2.38
N PHE A 13 7.06 2.55 -1.33
CA PHE A 13 6.07 3.62 -1.23
C PHE A 13 6.67 4.96 -0.82
N PHE A 14 7.98 5.03 -0.54
CA PHE A 14 8.69 6.27 -0.24
C PHE A 14 9.09 7.08 -1.49
N GLU A 15 9.02 6.49 -2.69
CA GLU A 15 9.36 7.21 -3.92
C GLU A 15 8.34 8.32 -4.22
N ASP A 16 8.78 9.42 -4.84
CA ASP A 16 7.84 10.43 -5.34
C ASP A 16 6.90 9.79 -6.36
N LEU A 17 5.60 10.08 -6.26
CA LEU A 17 4.63 9.55 -7.21
C LEU A 17 4.55 10.41 -8.46
N SER A 18 4.97 9.86 -9.60
CA SER A 18 4.70 10.51 -10.89
C SER A 18 3.20 10.68 -11.15
N GLU A 19 2.79 11.85 -11.65
CA GLU A 19 1.42 12.08 -12.09
C GLU A 19 1.06 11.27 -13.35
N ASP A 20 2.07 10.93 -14.15
CA ASP A 20 1.91 10.11 -15.35
C ASP A 20 2.08 8.62 -15.01
N LYS A 21 0.98 7.86 -15.13
CA LYS A 21 0.98 6.41 -14.92
C LYS A 21 1.94 5.67 -15.85
N GLN A 22 2.24 6.20 -17.05
CA GLN A 22 3.22 5.59 -17.94
C GLN A 22 4.64 5.75 -17.42
N GLU A 23 4.95 6.88 -16.80
CA GLU A 23 6.27 7.12 -16.19
C GLU A 23 6.42 6.28 -14.93
N PHE A 24 5.39 6.26 -14.07
CA PHE A 24 5.32 5.35 -12.92
C PHE A 24 5.55 3.88 -13.34
N ASN A 25 4.94 3.42 -14.44
CA ASN A 25 5.16 2.07 -14.95
C ASN A 25 6.64 1.82 -15.34
N LYS A 26 7.32 2.80 -15.94
CA LYS A 26 8.75 2.68 -16.28
C LYS A 26 9.61 2.56 -15.02
N GLU A 27 9.27 3.30 -13.96
CA GLU A 27 9.94 3.20 -12.66
C GLU A 27 9.76 1.80 -12.05
N VAL A 28 8.54 1.26 -12.05
CA VAL A 28 8.26 -0.10 -11.60
C VAL A 28 9.11 -1.12 -12.38
N ILE A 29 9.15 -1.03 -13.71
CA ILE A 29 9.94 -1.90 -14.58
C ILE A 29 11.44 -1.79 -14.26
N ALA A 30 11.96 -0.57 -14.17
CA ALA A 30 13.37 -0.33 -13.88
C ALA A 30 13.76 -0.93 -12.52
N LYS A 31 12.86 -0.87 -11.54
CA LYS A 31 13.04 -1.46 -10.21
C LYS A 31 13.03 -2.98 -10.26
N GLN A 32 12.13 -3.59 -11.03
CA GLN A 32 12.16 -5.04 -11.23
C GLN A 32 13.49 -5.48 -11.87
N ILE A 33 13.94 -4.78 -12.94
CA ILE A 33 15.20 -5.08 -13.63
C ILE A 33 16.39 -4.92 -12.69
N ARG A 34 16.43 -3.87 -11.86
CA ARG A 34 17.51 -3.65 -10.88
C ARG A 34 17.61 -4.78 -9.85
N ASN A 35 16.48 -5.29 -9.37
CA ASN A 35 16.45 -6.29 -8.30
C ASN A 35 16.53 -7.74 -8.79
N PHE A 36 15.95 -8.04 -9.96
CA PHE A 36 15.83 -9.40 -10.49
C PHE A 36 16.57 -9.63 -11.81
N GLY A 37 17.09 -8.57 -12.45
CA GLY A 37 17.73 -8.64 -13.78
C GLY A 37 16.75 -8.71 -14.95
N ASN A 38 15.43 -8.75 -14.70
CA ASN A 38 14.36 -8.75 -15.68
C ASN A 38 13.07 -8.15 -15.05
N ALA A 39 11.99 -8.06 -15.82
CA ALA A 39 10.68 -7.60 -15.36
C ALA A 39 9.58 -8.65 -15.64
N ASP A 40 9.93 -9.93 -15.71
CA ASP A 40 9.01 -11.00 -16.14
C ASP A 40 7.86 -11.23 -15.14
N ASN A 41 8.04 -10.81 -13.88
CA ASN A 41 7.00 -10.87 -12.84
C ASN A 41 6.06 -9.66 -12.84
N TRP A 42 6.18 -8.75 -13.82
CA TRP A 42 5.37 -7.54 -13.91
C TRP A 42 4.66 -7.46 -15.27
N ASP A 43 3.34 -7.65 -15.25
CA ASP A 43 2.46 -7.26 -16.36
C ASP A 43 1.53 -6.14 -15.87
N PRO A 44 1.71 -4.89 -16.34
CA PRO A 44 0.91 -3.76 -15.89
C PRO A 44 -0.59 -3.88 -16.22
N ASN A 45 -0.96 -4.70 -17.21
CA ASN A 45 -2.34 -4.89 -17.66
C ASN A 45 -2.99 -6.16 -17.09
N GLU A 46 -2.25 -6.96 -16.32
CA GLU A 46 -2.81 -8.15 -15.68
C GLU A 46 -3.95 -7.74 -14.74
N ILE A 47 -5.12 -8.35 -14.92
CA ILE A 47 -6.25 -8.16 -14.03
C ILE A 47 -6.01 -8.97 -12.76
N ILE A 48 -5.60 -8.29 -11.69
CA ILE A 48 -5.26 -8.92 -10.41
C ILE A 48 -6.43 -8.97 -9.43
N ILE A 49 -7.42 -8.10 -9.60
CA ILE A 49 -8.66 -8.10 -8.82
C ILE A 49 -9.84 -7.86 -9.77
N ASP A 50 -10.67 -8.87 -9.96
CA ASP A 50 -11.87 -8.82 -10.81
C ASP A 50 -13.10 -8.30 -10.04
N GLN A 51 -12.97 -7.11 -9.47
CA GLN A 51 -14.03 -6.41 -8.74
C GLN A 51 -13.93 -4.89 -8.97
N PRO A 52 -15.06 -4.17 -9.03
CA PRO A 52 -15.06 -2.74 -9.34
C PRO A 52 -14.67 -1.85 -8.14
N GLU A 53 -14.82 -2.37 -6.93
CA GLU A 53 -14.56 -1.69 -5.67
C GLU A 53 -14.09 -2.74 -4.66
N VAL A 54 -13.07 -2.39 -3.88
CA VAL A 54 -12.51 -3.26 -2.83
C VAL A 54 -12.06 -2.43 -1.64
N VAL A 55 -12.09 -3.03 -0.46
CA VAL A 55 -11.61 -2.43 0.79
C VAL A 55 -10.26 -3.06 1.15
N PHE A 56 -9.23 -2.24 1.22
CA PHE A 56 -7.89 -2.64 1.68
C PHE A 56 -7.71 -2.32 3.16
N CYS A 57 -7.11 -3.24 3.91
CA CYS A 57 -6.68 -3.03 5.28
C CYS A 57 -5.15 -2.92 5.34
N TYR A 58 -4.63 -1.91 6.02
CA TYR A 58 -3.20 -1.77 6.26
C TYR A 58 -2.90 -1.07 7.57
N GLN A 59 -1.65 -1.20 8.00
CA GLN A 59 -1.10 -0.47 9.13
C GLN A 59 -0.23 0.68 8.63
N ALA A 60 -0.41 1.87 9.20
CA ALA A 60 0.43 3.03 8.89
C ALA A 60 0.66 3.89 10.13
N ILE A 61 1.78 4.64 10.17
CA ILE A 61 1.98 5.67 11.17
C ILE A 61 1.26 6.93 10.68
N LEU A 62 0.58 7.62 11.60
CA LEU A 62 -0.26 8.78 11.34
C LEU A 62 0.35 9.99 12.03
N PHE A 63 0.30 11.15 11.38
CA PHE A 63 0.74 12.42 11.97
C PHE A 63 -0.24 12.91 13.06
N SER A 64 -1.50 12.44 13.00
CA SER A 64 -2.51 12.74 14.02
C SER A 64 -3.57 11.63 14.09
N LYS A 65 -4.45 11.70 15.10
CA LYS A 65 -5.54 10.72 15.25
C LYS A 65 -6.59 10.76 14.14
N ASP A 66 -6.66 11.87 13.41
CA ASP A 66 -7.64 12.09 12.34
C ASP A 66 -6.96 12.18 10.95
N ASP A 67 -5.70 11.78 10.84
CA ASP A 67 -4.91 11.83 9.62
C ASP A 67 -5.31 10.71 8.65
N LYS A 68 -6.38 10.97 7.89
CA LYS A 68 -6.97 10.05 6.94
C LYS A 68 -7.44 10.75 5.66
N TYR A 69 -7.45 10.03 4.55
CA TYR A 69 -8.11 10.42 3.31
C TYR A 69 -9.64 10.22 3.40
N ASP A 70 -10.36 10.78 2.44
CA ASP A 70 -11.82 10.67 2.35
C ASP A 70 -12.30 9.24 2.14
N ASN A 71 -11.49 8.43 1.43
CA ASN A 71 -11.78 7.02 1.17
C ASN A 71 -11.29 6.09 2.30
N GLU A 72 -10.73 6.64 3.38
CA GLU A 72 -10.20 5.91 4.51
C GLU A 72 -11.11 5.98 5.75
N GLU A 73 -11.17 4.89 6.49
CA GLU A 73 -11.70 4.78 7.85
C GLU A 73 -10.60 4.25 8.78
N ILE A 74 -10.32 4.96 9.87
CA ILE A 74 -9.40 4.49 10.90
C ILE A 74 -10.16 3.56 11.84
N ILE A 75 -9.82 2.27 11.82
CA ILE A 75 -10.50 1.21 12.56
C ILE A 75 -9.99 1.12 14.00
N LYS A 76 -8.69 1.33 14.17
CA LYS A 76 -8.03 1.27 15.47
C LYS A 76 -6.80 2.17 15.46
N ILE A 77 -6.57 2.85 16.57
CA ILE A 77 -5.35 3.62 16.82
C ILE A 77 -4.63 3.02 18.01
N ILE A 78 -3.32 2.85 17.88
CA ILE A 78 -2.39 2.55 18.95
C ILE A 78 -1.51 3.77 19.12
N THR A 79 -1.49 4.36 20.31
CA THR A 79 -0.63 5.50 20.64
C THR A 79 0.62 5.00 21.34
N PHE A 80 1.77 5.38 20.82
CA PHE A 80 3.07 5.16 21.44
C PHE A 80 3.54 6.48 22.09
N PRO A 81 4.06 6.44 23.32
CA PRO A 81 4.64 7.62 23.94
C PRO A 81 5.87 8.08 23.15
N PRO A 82 6.27 9.36 23.27
CA PRO A 82 7.50 9.84 22.67
C PRO A 82 8.69 9.00 23.14
N PHE A 83 9.59 8.65 22.22
CA PHE A 83 10.80 7.94 22.56
C PHE A 83 11.93 8.93 22.85
N GLU A 84 11.95 9.45 24.09
CA GLU A 84 12.86 10.53 24.52
C GLU A 84 14.35 10.23 24.21
N GLU A 85 14.79 8.98 24.35
CA GLU A 85 16.17 8.54 24.08
C GLU A 85 16.57 8.67 22.59
N MET A 86 15.59 8.74 21.69
CA MET A 86 15.78 8.93 20.24
C MET A 86 15.50 10.39 19.82
N GLY A 87 15.28 11.29 20.79
CA GLY A 87 14.98 12.70 20.52
C GLY A 87 13.57 12.95 19.99
N GLU A 88 12.66 12.00 20.17
CA GLU A 88 11.25 12.18 19.80
C GLU A 88 10.51 12.95 20.89
N GLU A 89 9.94 14.09 20.52
CA GLU A 89 9.20 14.96 21.43
C GLU A 89 7.68 14.78 21.33
N GLU A 90 7.19 14.08 20.29
CA GLU A 90 5.77 13.90 19.99
C GLU A 90 5.33 12.43 20.09
N GLU A 91 4.05 12.22 20.42
CA GLU A 91 3.43 10.89 20.40
C GLU A 91 3.35 10.36 18.97
N ARG A 92 3.58 9.05 18.78
CA ARG A 92 3.35 8.39 17.49
C ARG A 92 2.04 7.63 17.49
N TYR A 93 1.27 7.81 16.42
CA TYR A 93 0.00 7.13 16.23
C TYR A 93 0.18 6.05 15.17
N VAL A 94 -0.16 4.81 15.50
CA VAL A 94 -0.20 3.72 14.51
C VAL A 94 -1.65 3.34 14.31
N GLY A 95 -2.13 3.51 13.08
CA GLY A 95 -3.49 3.22 12.67
C GLY A 95 -3.60 1.87 11.97
N ILE A 96 -4.67 1.12 12.25
CA ILE A 96 -5.23 0.13 11.33
C ILE A 96 -6.29 0.85 10.51
N ILE A 97 -6.08 0.95 9.20
CA ILE A 97 -6.90 1.73 8.27
C ILE A 97 -7.58 0.80 7.28
N HIS A 98 -8.86 1.07 7.00
CA HIS A 98 -9.56 0.54 5.85
C HIS A 98 -9.68 1.61 4.77
N ALA A 99 -9.14 1.36 3.59
CA ALA A 99 -9.27 2.24 2.42
C ALA A 99 -10.14 1.59 1.36
N THR A 100 -11.21 2.27 0.95
CA THR A 100 -12.04 1.83 -0.17
C THR A 100 -11.43 2.36 -1.46
N LEU A 101 -11.05 1.48 -2.37
CA LEU A 101 -10.54 1.83 -3.70
C LEU A 101 -11.56 1.40 -4.75
N LYS A 102 -11.76 2.27 -5.75
CA LYS A 102 -12.59 2.00 -6.92
C LYS A 102 -11.74 1.90 -8.17
N ALA A 103 -12.05 0.92 -9.01
CA ALA A 103 -11.42 0.73 -10.30
C ALA A 103 -11.78 1.87 -11.24
N ASP A 104 -10.82 2.37 -12.02
CA ASP A 104 -11.03 3.49 -12.94
C ASP A 104 -12.04 3.13 -14.04
N ASN A 105 -12.07 1.85 -14.44
CA ASN A 105 -13.04 1.33 -15.41
C ASN A 105 -14.38 0.90 -14.77
N ASN A 106 -14.54 1.02 -13.45
CA ASN A 106 -15.68 0.54 -12.67
C ASN A 106 -15.99 -0.96 -12.85
N GLN A 107 -14.97 -1.78 -13.14
CA GLN A 107 -15.12 -3.22 -13.39
C GLN A 107 -14.07 -4.06 -12.65
N ASN A 108 -12.78 -3.74 -12.81
CA ASN A 108 -11.68 -4.52 -12.26
C ASN A 108 -10.38 -3.70 -12.19
N PHE A 109 -9.41 -4.19 -11.42
CA PHE A 109 -8.12 -3.54 -11.24
C PHE A 109 -7.01 -4.24 -12.04
N PRO A 110 -6.45 -3.55 -13.05
CA PRO A 110 -5.14 -3.89 -13.58
C PRO A 110 -4.03 -3.68 -12.54
N ALA A 111 -2.94 -4.44 -12.65
CA ALA A 111 -1.79 -4.37 -11.75
C ALA A 111 -1.22 -2.95 -11.58
N LEU A 112 -0.99 -2.24 -12.68
CA LEU A 112 -0.44 -0.88 -12.65
C LEU A 112 -1.36 0.08 -11.90
N GLU A 113 -2.66 -0.02 -12.16
CA GLU A 113 -3.64 0.86 -11.53
C GLU A 113 -3.70 0.64 -10.02
N LEU A 114 -3.76 -0.62 -9.59
CA LEU A 114 -3.83 -0.93 -8.17
C LEU A 114 -2.58 -0.47 -7.43
N LEU A 115 -1.39 -0.78 -7.96
CA LEU A 115 -0.13 -0.38 -7.33
C LEU A 115 -0.03 1.15 -7.21
N TYR A 116 -0.46 1.86 -8.24
CA TYR A 116 -0.52 3.33 -8.25
C TYR A 116 -1.47 3.89 -7.18
N LYS A 117 -2.67 3.30 -7.04
CA LYS A 117 -3.65 3.74 -6.02
C LYS A 117 -3.19 3.38 -4.60
N LEU A 118 -2.57 2.22 -4.42
CA LEU A 118 -1.95 1.84 -3.14
C LEU A 118 -0.84 2.83 -2.77
N HIS A 119 0.04 3.18 -3.72
CA HIS A 119 1.08 4.18 -3.48
C HIS A 119 0.48 5.50 -2.97
N LYS A 120 -0.61 5.98 -3.57
CA LYS A 120 -1.31 7.18 -3.07
C LYS A 120 -1.79 7.08 -1.63
N GLN A 121 -2.19 5.88 -1.17
CA GLN A 121 -2.62 5.69 0.22
C GLN A 121 -1.46 5.89 1.21
N PHE A 122 -0.21 5.68 0.78
CA PHE A 122 0.96 5.80 1.65
C PHE A 122 1.69 7.16 1.58
N LEU A 123 1.45 7.99 0.55
CA LEU A 123 2.14 9.29 0.38
C LEU A 123 2.03 10.26 1.57
N ASN A 124 0.89 10.29 2.26
CA ASN A 124 0.67 11.21 3.39
C ASN A 124 0.71 10.50 4.73
N LYS A 125 1.27 9.29 4.79
CA LYS A 125 1.47 8.59 6.07
C LYS A 125 2.91 8.77 6.51
N ASP A 126 3.12 8.80 7.81
CA ASP A 126 4.47 8.73 8.33
C ASP A 126 4.98 7.29 8.08
N THR A 127 6.09 7.18 7.38
CA THR A 127 6.66 5.91 6.99
C THR A 127 8.11 5.92 7.43
N PRO A 128 8.59 4.90 8.13
CA PRO A 128 10.02 4.80 8.41
C PRO A 128 10.80 4.77 7.09
N ALA A 129 12.11 4.91 7.17
CA ALA A 129 13.01 5.17 6.03
C ALA A 129 12.86 4.23 4.82
N LYS A 130 12.14 3.11 4.95
CA LYS A 130 11.81 2.13 3.91
C LYS A 130 10.40 1.56 4.13
N LEU A 131 9.58 1.55 3.07
CA LEU A 131 8.22 1.01 3.10
C LEU A 131 8.00 0.10 1.88
N TYR A 132 8.26 -1.21 2.04
CA TYR A 132 8.21 -2.15 0.93
C TYR A 132 6.90 -2.93 0.86
N LEU A 133 6.40 -3.13 -0.35
CA LEU A 133 5.29 -4.05 -0.58
C LEU A 133 5.77 -5.52 -0.48
N ASP A 134 5.32 -6.25 0.54
CA ASP A 134 5.50 -7.72 0.66
C ASP A 134 4.33 -8.49 0.00
N GLY A 135 3.24 -7.77 -0.30
CA GLY A 135 2.15 -8.25 -1.15
C GLY A 135 0.79 -8.08 -0.51
N LEU A 136 -0.24 -8.55 -1.21
CA LEU A 136 -1.63 -8.45 -0.78
C LEU A 136 -2.17 -9.83 -0.47
N GLU A 137 -2.72 -9.98 0.73
CA GLU A 137 -3.36 -11.20 1.17
C GLU A 137 -4.87 -11.03 1.14
N LYS A 138 -5.56 -11.89 0.39
CA LYS A 138 -7.01 -11.89 0.36
C LYS A 138 -7.56 -12.27 1.72
N ASN A 139 -8.51 -11.50 2.21
CA ASN A 139 -9.22 -11.81 3.42
C ASN A 139 -10.25 -12.92 3.18
N GLU A 140 -10.10 -14.04 3.86
CA GLU A 140 -11.08 -15.14 3.83
C GLU A 140 -12.12 -15.03 4.96
N LYS A 141 -11.99 -14.04 5.86
CA LYS A 141 -12.82 -13.88 7.06
C LYS A 141 -13.82 -12.73 6.90
N PRO A 142 -15.13 -13.01 6.75
CA PRO A 142 -16.14 -11.99 6.50
C PRO A 142 -16.33 -10.97 7.63
N LYS A 143 -15.85 -11.26 8.85
CA LYS A 143 -16.05 -10.38 10.02
C LYS A 143 -15.20 -9.12 9.97
N ASP A 144 -14.10 -9.15 9.23
CA ASP A 144 -13.07 -8.12 9.33
C ASP A 144 -13.36 -6.91 8.41
N LYS A 145 -14.45 -6.95 7.62
CA LYS A 145 -14.96 -5.84 6.78
C LYS A 145 -13.95 -5.23 5.78
N TYR A 146 -12.89 -5.98 5.43
CA TYR A 146 -11.98 -5.66 4.34
C TYR A 146 -11.82 -6.86 3.41
N ASP A 147 -11.41 -6.64 2.18
CA ASP A 147 -11.23 -7.67 1.15
C ASP A 147 -9.77 -8.14 1.04
N TYR A 148 -8.82 -7.22 1.25
CA TYR A 148 -7.38 -7.53 1.16
C TYR A 148 -6.60 -6.84 2.28
N TYR A 149 -5.63 -7.54 2.86
CA TYR A 149 -4.64 -6.96 3.75
C TYR A 149 -3.37 -6.63 2.97
N VAL A 150 -2.84 -5.42 3.12
CA VAL A 150 -1.56 -5.00 2.53
C VAL A 150 -0.45 -5.36 3.51
N HIS A 151 0.40 -6.31 3.15
CA HIS A 151 1.62 -6.62 3.89
C HIS A 151 2.72 -5.66 3.46
N ILE A 152 3.29 -5.01 4.46
CA ILE A 152 4.35 -4.03 4.30
C ILE A 152 5.50 -4.46 5.18
N ASP A 153 6.70 -4.47 4.61
CA ASP A 153 7.92 -4.66 5.36
C ASP A 153 8.55 -3.31 5.68
N PHE A 154 8.87 -3.14 6.97
CA PHE A 154 9.63 -2.01 7.51
C PHE A 154 11.05 -2.52 7.79
N ASP A 155 12.01 -2.02 7.03
CA ASP A 155 13.44 -2.39 7.09
C ASP A 155 14.27 -1.31 7.78
#